data_AF-A0A538H2N0-F1
#
_entry.id   AF-A0A538H2N0-F1
#
_cell.length_a   1.000
_cell.length_b   1.000
_cell.length_c   1.000
_cell.angle_alpha   90.00
_cell.angle_beta   90.00
_cell.angle_gamma   90.00
#
_symmetry.space_group_name_H-M   'P 1'
#
loop_
_entity.id
_entity.type
_entity.pdbx_description
1 polymer ?
#
loop_
_entity_poly.entity_id
_entity_poly.type
_entity_poly.pdbx_seq_one_letter_code
_entity_poly.pdbx_strand_id
1 'polypeptide(L)' 'MTEQEQQLLLEIADDELILGWRDSEWTGIAPLLEEDVAFSSIAQNEIGHARALYELVARERG' A
#
# COMPACT_ATOMS: atom_id res chain seq x y z
N MET A 1 12.74 -15.58 -8.41
CA MET A 1 12.35 -14.43 -9.26
C MET A 1 13.60 -13.76 -9.85
N THR A 2 13.56 -13.23 -11.08
CA THR A 2 14.67 -12.46 -11.70
C THR A 2 14.87 -11.11 -11.01
N GLU A 3 16.03 -10.47 -11.17
CA GLU A 3 16.29 -9.14 -10.62
C GLU A 3 15.29 -8.08 -11.13
N GLN A 4 14.92 -8.16 -12.41
CA GLN A 4 13.95 -7.25 -13.03
C GLN A 4 12.55 -7.42 -12.44
N GLU A 5 12.10 -8.66 -12.24
CA GLU A 5 10.81 -8.94 -11.58
C GLU A 5 10.82 -8.47 -10.12
N GLN A 6 11.91 -8.67 -9.38
CA GLN A 6 12.04 -8.17 -8.00
C GLN A 6 11.99 -6.65 -7.93
N GLN A 7 12.65 -5.97 -8.88
CA GLN A 7 12.64 -4.52 -8.97
C GLN A 7 11.23 -3.99 -9.26
N LEU A 8 10.53 -4.62 -10.21
CA LEU A 8 9.14 -4.28 -10.51
C LEU A 8 8.22 -4.47 -9.29
N LEU A 9 8.38 -5.55 -8.51
CA LEU A 9 7.59 -5.74 -7.30
C LEU A 9 7.87 -4.68 -6.23
N LEU A 10 9.11 -4.18 -6.11
CA LEU A 10 9.40 -3.05 -5.22
C LEU A 10 8.74 -1.77 -5.68
N GLU A 11 8.78 -1.48 -6.97
CA GLU A 11 8.13 -0.29 -7.53
C GLU A 11 6.62 -0.33 -7.27
N ILE A 12 5.97 -1.48 -7.44
CA ILE A 12 4.55 -1.66 -7.09
C ILE A 12 4.33 -1.52 -5.57
N ALA A 13 5.22 -2.06 -4.74
CA ALA A 13 5.12 -1.91 -3.28
C ALA A 13 5.23 -0.44 -2.84
N ASP A 14 6.12 0.32 -3.47
CA ASP A 14 6.29 1.76 -3.25
C ASP A 14 5.03 2.53 -3.65
N ASP A 15 4.42 2.20 -4.79
CA ASP A 15 3.16 2.83 -5.23
C ASP A 15 2.02 2.59 -4.24
N GLU A 16 1.78 1.34 -3.83
CA GLU A 16 0.75 0.98 -2.85
C GLU A 16 1.00 1.66 -1.49
N LEU A 17 2.28 1.78 -1.07
CA LEU A 17 2.62 2.47 0.18
C LEU A 17 2.27 3.96 0.10
N ILE A 18 2.63 4.62 -1.00
CA ILE A 18 2.37 6.04 -1.18
C ILE A 18 0.87 6.30 -1.30
N LEU A 19 0.14 5.53 -2.09
CA LEU A 19 -1.32 5.66 -2.21
C LEU A 19 -2.01 5.45 -0.86
N GLY A 20 -1.68 4.37 -0.16
CA GLY A 20 -2.23 4.10 1.17
C GLY A 20 -1.92 5.20 2.19
N TRP A 21 -0.71 5.78 2.14
CA TRP A 21 -0.38 6.93 2.98
C TRP A 21 -1.22 8.16 2.64
N ARG A 22 -1.39 8.49 1.35
CA ARG A 22 -2.21 9.63 0.91
C ARG A 22 -3.68 9.45 1.28
N ASP A 23 -4.23 8.26 1.14
CA ASP A 23 -5.61 7.96 1.51
C ASP A 23 -5.82 8.04 3.02
N SER A 24 -4.81 7.68 3.81
CA SER A 24 -4.86 7.80 5.27
C SER A 24 -4.97 9.24 5.77
N GLU A 25 -4.59 10.23 4.96
CA GLU A 25 -4.76 11.65 5.30
C GLU A 25 -6.24 12.05 5.40
N TRP A 26 -7.14 11.28 4.80
CA TRP A 26 -8.59 11.54 4.85
C TRP A 26 -9.28 11.00 6.10
N THR A 27 -8.61 10.14 6.90
CA THR A 27 -9.20 9.54 8.10
C THR A 27 -9.58 10.60 9.14
N GLY A 28 -10.84 10.60 9.52
CA GLY A 28 -11.47 11.54 10.45
C GLY A 28 -11.83 12.89 9.84
N ILE A 29 -11.59 13.13 8.54
CA ILE A 29 -11.83 14.43 7.88
C ILE A 29 -12.64 14.35 6.60
N ALA A 30 -13.04 13.16 6.15
CA ALA A 30 -13.90 13.03 4.98
C ALA A 30 -15.29 13.69 5.20
N PRO A 31 -15.96 14.18 4.14
CA PRO A 31 -17.23 14.90 4.25
C PRO A 31 -18.39 14.11 4.88
N LEU A 32 -18.44 12.78 4.66
CA LEU A 32 -19.44 11.87 5.19
C LEU A 32 -18.80 10.72 5.98
N LEU A 33 -19.54 10.15 6.93
CA LEU A 33 -19.04 9.04 7.77
C LEU A 33 -18.73 7.79 6.92
N GLU A 34 -19.58 7.49 5.94
CA GLU A 34 -19.40 6.38 5.02
C GLU A 34 -18.15 6.56 4.15
N GLU A 35 -17.89 7.80 3.72
CA GLU A 35 -16.67 8.14 2.97
C GLU A 35 -15.43 7.98 3.85
N ASP A 36 -15.50 8.41 5.11
CA ASP A 36 -14.39 8.30 6.07
C ASP A 36 -13.98 6.84 6.32
N VAL A 37 -14.99 5.98 6.51
CA VAL A 37 -14.80 4.54 6.67
C VAL A 37 -14.28 3.92 5.38
N ALA A 38 -14.80 4.33 4.23
CA ALA A 38 -14.34 3.82 2.93
C ALA A 38 -12.86 4.19 2.67
N PHE A 39 -12.47 5.45 2.84
CA PHE A 39 -11.08 5.90 2.66
C PHE A 39 -10.14 5.23 3.66
N SER A 40 -10.54 5.13 4.92
CA SER A 40 -9.73 4.42 5.93
C SER A 40 -9.56 2.94 5.59
N SER A 41 -10.59 2.28 5.05
CA SER A 41 -10.50 0.88 4.59
C SER A 41 -9.61 0.73 3.36
N ILE A 42 -9.66 1.67 2.41
CA ILE A 42 -8.80 1.63 1.23
C ILE A 42 -7.35 1.83 1.65
N ALA A 43 -7.06 2.84 2.46
CA ALA A 43 -5.71 3.10 2.99
C ALA A 43 -5.10 1.86 3.68
N GLN A 44 -5.90 1.15 4.48
CA GLN A 44 -5.46 -0.10 5.13
C GLN A 44 -5.15 -1.22 4.13
N ASN A 45 -5.94 -1.36 3.07
CA ASN A 45 -5.69 -2.35 2.03
C ASN A 45 -4.41 -2.06 1.27
N GLU A 46 -4.21 -0.83 0.79
CA GLU A 46 -3.03 -0.39 0.05
C GLU A 46 -1.75 -0.59 0.89
N ILE A 47 -1.75 -0.15 2.16
CA ILE A 47 -0.63 -0.40 3.08
C ILE A 47 -0.42 -1.91 3.33
N GLY A 48 -1.50 -2.68 3.38
CA GLY A 48 -1.47 -4.14 3.51
C GLY A 48 -0.80 -4.82 2.31
N HIS A 49 -1.12 -4.39 1.09
CA HIS A 49 -0.51 -4.87 -0.14
C HIS A 49 0.96 -4.48 -0.22
N ALA A 50 1.30 -3.21 0.05
CA ALA A 50 2.67 -2.73 0.11
C ALA A 50 3.52 -3.60 1.04
N ARG A 51 3.03 -3.84 2.26
CA ARG A 51 3.68 -4.74 3.23
C ARG A 51 3.88 -6.14 2.67
N ALA A 52 2.85 -6.76 2.09
CA ALA A 52 2.94 -8.10 1.54
C ALA A 52 3.97 -8.20 0.40
N LEU A 53 4.04 -7.18 -0.46
CA LEU A 53 4.99 -7.09 -1.57
C LEU A 53 6.42 -6.87 -1.07
N TYR A 54 6.65 -5.94 -0.14
CA TYR A 54 7.97 -5.76 0.48
C TYR A 54 8.45 -7.03 1.18
N GLU A 55 7.57 -7.71 1.93
CA GLU A 55 7.88 -8.99 2.58
C GLU A 55 8.24 -10.08 1.56
N LEU A 56 7.58 -10.10 0.39
CA LEU A 56 7.92 -11.02 -0.69
C LEU A 56 9.29 -10.71 -1.29
N VAL A 57 9.57 -9.45 -1.63
CA VAL A 57 10.87 -9.06 -2.19
C VAL A 57 12.01 -9.29 -1.19
N ALA A 58 11.82 -8.94 0.09
CA ALA A 58 12.81 -9.18 1.13
C ALA A 58 13.17 -10.67 1.22
N ARG A 59 12.15 -11.56 1.24
CA ARG A 59 12.37 -13.01 1.26
C ARG A 59 13.15 -13.53 0.05
N GLU A 60 12.99 -12.92 -1.12
CA GLU A 60 13.68 -13.32 -2.36
C GLU A 60 15.10 -12.73 -2.46
N ARG A 61 15.39 -11.63 -1.76
CA ARG A 61 16.72 -10.99 -1.73
C ARG A 61 17.67 -11.54 -0.66
N GLY A 62 17.14 -12.15 0.40
CA GLY A 62 17.91 -12.72 1.52
C GLY A 62 17.96 -11.81 2.73
#